data_AF-A0A6B1HZ54-F1
#
_entry.id   AF-A0A6B1HZ54-F1
#
_cell.length_a   1.000
_cell.length_b   1.000
_cell.length_c   1.000
_cell.angle_alpha   90.00
_cell.angle_beta   90.00
_cell.angle_gamma   90.00
#
_symmetry.space_group_name_H-M   'P 1'
#
loop_
_entity.id
_entity.type
_entity.pdbx_description
1 polymer ?
#
loop_
_entity_poly.entity_id
_entity_poly.type
_entity_poly.pdbx_seq_one_letter_code
_entity_poly.pdbx_strand_id
1 'polypeptide(L)'
;YSEAQNSIRKFRRTLHETAENLWKKKEHPLVVMIDELDRCRPSYAVELLEVAKHLFSVDRIVYVLAVNRSELVHSIKALYGSEFDAPGYLGRFFDVDIRLPEPERKAFLEALLRAIDFDDYFKRTQDSEGRNDAQFARDVLKISFSSADVSFRRIAQAVYRLGLVLGSLRADQRSFAVTAVVALVLRTTDEELYRRFCRGEASDMEVVDKVFGHTAAAATLGNRDRCDFEATVAVAAMEVSGDFPLQLKQDPTPLLKRYLDVMEGKSGRRHYSDPSHKHASGVIEMTTNHWGIARRELGIGFKESVRRIELFSSGLMAGSK
;
A
#
# COMPACT_ATOMS: atom_id res chain seq x y z
N TYR A 1 -17.00 8.26 47.20
CA TYR A 1 -17.09 6.78 47.10
C TYR A 1 -18.55 6.30 46.94
N SER A 2 -19.51 6.71 47.79
CA SER A 2 -20.93 6.31 47.65
C SER A 2 -21.61 6.83 46.37
N GLU A 3 -21.28 8.05 45.93
CA GLU A 3 -21.83 8.63 44.70
C GLU A 3 -21.40 7.87 43.44
N ALA A 4 -20.13 7.49 43.34
CA ALA A 4 -19.60 6.71 42.23
C ALA A 4 -20.24 5.32 42.14
N GLN A 5 -20.41 4.64 43.29
CA GLN A 5 -21.09 3.34 43.33
C GLN A 5 -22.58 3.44 42.97
N ASN A 6 -23.28 4.48 43.40
CA ASN A 6 -24.67 4.74 43.00
C ASN A 6 -24.79 5.06 41.50
N SER A 7 -23.84 5.80 40.94
CA SER A 7 -23.79 6.10 39.50
C SER A 7 -23.64 4.82 38.68
N ILE A 8 -22.69 3.94 39.05
CA ILE A 8 -22.49 2.64 38.38
C ILE A 8 -23.74 1.75 38.47
N ARG A 9 -24.39 1.67 39.64
CA ARG A 9 -25.65 0.92 39.79
C ARG A 9 -26.76 1.47 38.89
N LYS A 10 -26.92 2.79 38.86
CA LYS A 10 -27.93 3.45 38.01
C LYS A 10 -27.65 3.18 36.54
N PHE A 11 -26.39 3.29 36.12
CA PHE A 11 -25.95 2.99 34.76
C PHE A 11 -26.25 1.53 34.38
N ARG A 12 -25.92 0.56 35.24
CA ARG A 12 -26.23 -0.87 35.00
C ARG A 12 -27.71 -1.11 34.84
N ARG A 13 -28.55 -0.51 35.69
CA ARG A 13 -30.00 -0.63 35.57
C ARG A 13 -30.49 -0.09 34.23
N THR A 14 -30.04 1.11 33.84
CA THR A 14 -30.43 1.73 32.57
C THR A 14 -29.96 0.90 31.37
N LEU A 15 -28.75 0.35 31.41
CA LEU A 15 -28.26 -0.56 30.37
C LEU A 15 -29.11 -1.83 30.27
N HIS A 16 -29.43 -2.47 31.40
CA HIS A 16 -30.28 -3.65 31.42
C HIS A 16 -31.67 -3.35 30.86
N GLU A 17 -32.32 -2.27 31.30
CA GLU A 17 -33.63 -1.84 30.77
C GLU A 17 -33.57 -1.58 29.25
N THR A 18 -32.47 -0.99 28.77
CA THR A 18 -32.26 -0.72 27.35
C THR A 18 -32.12 -2.03 26.57
N ALA A 19 -31.29 -2.96 27.04
CA ALA A 19 -31.07 -4.26 26.42
C ALA A 19 -32.36 -5.11 26.41
N GLU A 20 -33.11 -5.12 27.52
CA GLU A 20 -34.42 -5.77 27.62
C GLU A 20 -35.42 -5.22 26.59
N ASN A 21 -35.50 -3.90 26.46
CA ASN A 21 -36.41 -3.27 25.53
C ASN A 21 -36.05 -3.52 24.06
N LEU A 22 -34.75 -3.57 23.74
CA LEU A 22 -34.26 -3.95 22.40
C LEU A 22 -34.60 -5.41 22.10
N TRP A 23 -34.36 -6.30 23.06
CA TRP A 23 -34.65 -7.72 22.93
C TRP A 23 -36.15 -7.96 22.68
N LYS A 24 -37.04 -7.34 23.45
CA LYS A 24 -38.50 -7.49 23.25
C LYS A 24 -38.99 -7.04 21.89
N LYS A 25 -38.27 -6.15 21.20
CA LYS A 25 -38.67 -5.61 19.89
C LYS A 25 -38.10 -6.40 18.71
N LYS A 26 -36.87 -6.92 18.85
CA LYS A 26 -36.12 -7.49 17.71
C LYS A 26 -35.39 -8.80 18.02
N GLU A 27 -35.47 -9.30 19.25
CA GLU A 27 -34.75 -10.51 19.72
C GLU A 27 -33.23 -10.46 19.44
N HIS A 28 -32.67 -9.25 19.51
CA HIS A 28 -31.23 -9.01 19.34
C HIS A 28 -30.62 -8.50 20.64
N PRO A 29 -29.43 -9.00 21.03
CA PRO A 29 -28.71 -8.48 22.18
C PRO A 29 -28.18 -7.07 21.89
N LEU A 30 -27.94 -6.30 22.95
CA LEU A 30 -27.19 -5.06 22.85
C LEU A 30 -25.70 -5.40 22.68
N VAL A 31 -25.10 -5.02 21.55
CA VAL A 31 -23.66 -5.21 21.30
C VAL A 31 -22.91 -3.92 21.61
N VAL A 32 -21.90 -3.99 22.48
CA VAL A 32 -21.00 -2.89 22.83
C VAL A 32 -19.62 -3.20 22.28
N MET A 33 -19.15 -2.38 21.33
CA MET A 33 -17.82 -2.53 20.75
C MET A 33 -16.82 -1.62 21.47
N ILE A 34 -15.69 -2.19 21.89
CA ILE A 34 -14.55 -1.48 22.50
C ILE A 34 -13.34 -1.72 21.60
N ASP A 35 -12.79 -0.66 21.01
CA ASP A 35 -11.64 -0.72 20.10
C ASP A 35 -10.42 -0.02 20.72
N GLU A 36 -9.22 -0.41 20.26
CA GLU A 36 -7.92 0.19 20.62
C GLU A 36 -7.54 0.14 22.11
N LEU A 37 -8.07 -0.83 22.88
CA LEU A 37 -7.76 -0.97 24.30
C LEU A 37 -6.26 -1.19 24.56
N ASP A 38 -5.57 -1.89 23.66
CA ASP A 38 -4.14 -2.14 23.72
C ASP A 38 -3.28 -0.88 23.48
N ARG A 39 -3.86 0.24 23.04
CA ARG A 39 -3.17 1.54 22.90
C ARG A 39 -3.29 2.44 24.12
N CYS A 40 -4.12 2.05 25.08
CA CYS A 40 -4.32 2.83 26.29
C CYS A 40 -3.09 2.77 27.20
N ARG A 41 -2.98 3.73 28.14
CA ARG A 41 -2.03 3.60 29.24
C ARG A 41 -2.30 2.28 29.96
N PRO A 42 -1.27 1.50 30.33
CA PRO A 42 -1.49 0.18 30.92
C PRO A 42 -2.47 0.18 32.09
N SER A 43 -2.38 1.15 33.00
CA SER A 43 -3.27 1.26 34.17
C SER A 43 -4.72 1.47 33.77
N TYR A 44 -4.97 2.30 32.77
CA TYR A 44 -6.31 2.54 32.24
C TYR A 44 -6.89 1.30 31.56
N ALA A 45 -6.08 0.56 30.78
CA ALA A 45 -6.54 -0.65 30.13
C ALA A 45 -6.98 -1.71 31.14
N VAL A 46 -6.23 -1.89 32.23
CA VAL A 46 -6.57 -2.82 33.31
C VAL A 46 -7.82 -2.36 34.08
N GLU A 47 -7.88 -1.09 34.46
CA GLU A 47 -9.05 -0.52 35.14
C GLU A 47 -10.31 -0.67 34.28
N LEU A 48 -10.22 -0.43 32.97
CA LEU A 48 -11.32 -0.62 32.06
C LEU A 48 -11.74 -2.09 32.01
N LEU A 49 -10.82 -3.05 31.91
CA LEU A 49 -11.15 -4.48 31.94
C LEU A 49 -11.85 -4.89 33.25
N GLU A 50 -11.40 -4.37 34.38
CA GLU A 50 -11.99 -4.62 35.70
C GLU A 50 -13.41 -4.05 35.81
N VAL A 51 -13.61 -2.79 35.41
CA VAL A 51 -14.93 -2.16 35.37
C VAL A 51 -15.84 -2.88 34.38
N ALA A 52 -15.32 -3.20 33.20
CA ALA A 52 -16.05 -3.83 32.13
C ALA A 52 -16.51 -5.23 32.55
N LYS A 53 -15.69 -6.05 33.23
CA LYS A 53 -16.11 -7.34 33.81
C LYS A 53 -17.37 -7.21 34.68
N HIS A 54 -17.46 -6.15 35.49
CA HIS A 54 -18.66 -5.91 36.29
C HIS A 54 -19.84 -5.44 35.45
N LEU A 55 -19.62 -4.71 34.36
CA LEU A 55 -20.66 -4.30 33.41
C LEU A 55 -21.09 -5.43 32.44
N PHE A 56 -20.25 -6.45 32.27
CA PHE A 56 -20.46 -7.60 31.37
C PHE A 56 -21.45 -8.62 31.92
N SER A 57 -21.63 -8.67 33.25
CA SER A 57 -22.63 -9.53 33.88
C SER A 57 -24.03 -8.89 33.86
N VAL A 58 -24.54 -8.61 32.66
CA VAL A 58 -25.91 -8.12 32.43
C VAL A 58 -26.48 -8.92 31.26
N ASP A 59 -27.65 -9.52 31.48
CA ASP A 59 -28.31 -10.32 30.47
C ASP A 59 -28.55 -9.52 29.18
N ARG A 60 -28.38 -10.20 28.04
CA ARG A 60 -28.65 -9.67 26.69
C ARG A 60 -27.74 -8.52 26.28
N ILE A 61 -26.59 -8.36 26.92
CA ILE A 61 -25.52 -7.48 26.47
C ILE A 61 -24.31 -8.33 26.08
N VAL A 62 -23.75 -8.05 24.91
CA VAL A 62 -22.53 -8.70 24.39
C VAL A 62 -21.47 -7.63 24.21
N TYR A 63 -20.28 -7.86 24.75
CA TYR A 63 -19.15 -6.95 24.59
C TYR A 63 -18.13 -7.54 23.63
N VAL A 64 -17.73 -6.75 22.64
CA VAL A 64 -16.75 -7.14 21.62
C VAL A 64 -15.54 -6.24 21.78
N LEU A 65 -14.42 -6.81 22.19
CA LEU A 65 -13.16 -6.09 22.39
C LEU A 65 -12.24 -6.36 21.19
N ALA A 66 -11.97 -5.33 20.40
CA ALA A 66 -10.98 -5.37 19.32
C ALA A 66 -9.64 -4.92 19.90
N VAL A 67 -8.75 -5.89 20.15
CA VAL A 67 -7.47 -5.65 20.82
C VAL A 67 -6.33 -6.44 20.19
N ASN A 68 -5.13 -5.87 20.20
CA ASN A 68 -3.93 -6.67 20.02
C ASN A 68 -3.56 -7.37 21.34
N ARG A 69 -3.81 -8.69 21.40
CA ARG A 69 -3.56 -9.49 22.60
C ARG A 69 -2.11 -9.44 23.07
N SER A 70 -1.12 -9.45 22.15
CA SER A 70 0.28 -9.42 22.56
C SER A 70 0.64 -8.08 23.19
N GLU A 71 0.22 -6.96 22.60
CA GLU A 71 0.47 -5.63 23.16
C GLU A 71 -0.24 -5.43 24.51
N LEU A 72 -1.44 -5.98 24.66
CA LEU A 72 -2.17 -5.95 25.92
C LEU A 72 -1.45 -6.77 27.02
N VAL A 73 -0.87 -7.92 26.68
CA VAL A 73 -0.02 -8.72 27.59
C VAL A 73 1.21 -7.91 28.02
N HIS A 74 1.89 -7.24 27.09
CA HIS A 74 3.05 -6.40 27.41
C HIS A 74 2.68 -5.24 28.34
N SER A 75 1.54 -4.60 28.09
CA SER A 75 1.00 -3.53 28.94
C SER A 75 0.79 -4.02 30.38
N ILE A 76 0.20 -5.20 30.57
CA ILE A 76 -0.05 -5.77 31.90
C ILE A 76 1.27 -6.15 32.58
N LYS A 77 2.22 -6.75 31.86
CA LYS A 77 3.56 -7.03 32.41
C LYS A 77 4.30 -5.76 32.83
N ALA A 78 4.11 -4.65 32.13
CA ALA A 78 4.69 -3.37 32.53
C ALA A 78 4.14 -2.84 33.87
N LEU A 79 2.93 -3.25 34.28
CA LEU A 79 2.34 -2.88 35.56
C LEU A 79 2.70 -3.84 36.70
N TYR A 80 2.64 -5.14 36.44
CA TYR A 80 2.74 -6.17 37.49
C TYR A 80 4.09 -6.90 37.54
N GLY A 81 4.99 -6.61 36.59
CA GLY A 81 6.31 -7.23 36.47
C GLY A 81 6.43 -8.22 35.29
N SER A 82 7.65 -8.43 34.81
CA SER A 82 7.94 -9.29 33.63
C SER A 82 7.52 -10.75 33.81
N GLU A 83 7.65 -11.24 35.04
CA GLU A 83 7.34 -12.61 35.46
C GLU A 83 5.86 -12.83 35.76
N PHE A 84 5.04 -11.78 35.70
CA PHE A 84 3.61 -11.89 35.92
C PHE A 84 2.94 -12.70 34.80
N ASP A 85 2.06 -13.63 35.16
CA ASP A 85 1.22 -14.38 34.21
C ASP A 85 0.09 -13.51 33.65
N ALA A 86 0.48 -12.54 32.81
CA ALA A 86 -0.44 -11.65 32.12
C ALA A 86 -1.39 -12.40 31.15
N PRO A 87 -0.96 -13.44 30.40
CA PRO A 87 -1.87 -14.23 29.58
C PRO A 87 -2.99 -14.90 30.38
N GLY A 88 -2.66 -15.53 31.52
CA GLY A 88 -3.64 -16.15 32.41
C GLY A 88 -4.56 -15.12 33.07
N TYR A 89 -4.00 -13.99 33.51
CA TYR A 89 -4.79 -12.86 34.03
C TYR A 89 -5.83 -12.36 33.03
N LEU A 90 -5.43 -12.14 31.77
CA LEU A 90 -6.31 -11.68 30.68
C LEU A 90 -7.40 -12.69 30.34
N GLY A 91 -7.10 -13.99 30.40
CA GLY A 91 -8.08 -15.05 30.12
C GLY A 91 -9.34 -14.96 30.97
N ARG A 92 -9.29 -14.27 32.12
CA ARG A 92 -10.45 -14.08 33.01
C ARG A 92 -11.45 -13.02 32.55
N PHE A 93 -11.14 -12.29 31.47
CA PHE A 93 -11.97 -11.20 30.93
C PHE A 93 -12.61 -11.55 29.57
N PHE A 94 -12.19 -12.64 28.93
CA PHE A 94 -12.69 -13.04 27.62
C PHE A 94 -13.35 -14.41 27.72
N ASP A 95 -14.65 -14.48 27.47
CA ASP A 95 -15.37 -15.76 27.36
C ASP A 95 -15.01 -16.50 26.06
N VAL A 96 -14.81 -15.73 24.98
CA VAL A 96 -14.46 -16.23 23.65
C VAL A 96 -13.35 -15.37 23.07
N ASP A 97 -12.30 -16.02 22.58
CA ASP A 97 -11.21 -15.39 21.82
C ASP A 97 -11.38 -15.73 20.33
N ILE A 98 -11.55 -14.71 19.49
CA ILE A 98 -11.73 -14.86 18.04
C ILE A 98 -10.56 -14.19 17.34
N ARG A 99 -9.82 -14.96 16.53
CA ARG A 99 -8.82 -14.43 15.61
C ARG A 99 -9.43 -14.25 14.24
N LEU A 100 -9.36 -13.03 13.71
CA LEU A 100 -9.77 -12.77 12.33
C LEU A 100 -8.76 -13.40 11.37
N PRO A 101 -9.22 -14.10 10.31
CA PRO A 101 -8.32 -14.65 9.31
C PRO A 101 -7.65 -13.52 8.53
N GLU A 102 -6.40 -13.72 8.13
CA GLU A 102 -5.75 -12.79 7.22
C GLU A 102 -6.43 -12.81 5.86
N PRO A 103 -6.72 -11.64 5.26
CA PRO A 103 -7.31 -11.59 3.94
C PRO A 103 -6.31 -12.05 2.87
N GLU A 104 -6.82 -12.62 1.79
CA GLU A 104 -6.01 -12.92 0.61
C GLU A 104 -5.48 -11.61 -0.01
N ARG A 105 -4.17 -11.53 -0.23
CA ARG A 105 -3.50 -10.27 -0.61
C ARG A 105 -4.03 -9.67 -1.91
N LYS A 106 -4.34 -10.50 -2.93
CA LYS A 106 -4.88 -9.99 -4.20
C LYS A 106 -6.29 -9.44 -3.99
N ALA A 107 -7.17 -10.16 -3.28
CA ALA A 107 -8.51 -9.68 -2.95
C ALA A 107 -8.48 -8.39 -2.12
N PHE A 108 -7.55 -8.26 -1.17
CA PHE A 108 -7.35 -7.04 -0.39
C PHE A 108 -6.92 -5.86 -1.26
N LEU A 109 -5.90 -6.05 -2.12
CA LEU A 109 -5.46 -5.02 -3.06
C LEU A 109 -6.58 -4.60 -4.01
N GLU A 110 -7.32 -5.56 -4.55
CA GLU A 110 -8.49 -5.31 -5.42
C GLU A 110 -9.56 -4.48 -4.72
N ALA A 111 -9.83 -4.73 -3.44
CA ALA A 111 -10.74 -3.91 -2.65
C ALA A 111 -10.24 -2.47 -2.46
N LEU A 112 -8.94 -2.29 -2.20
CA LEU A 112 -8.33 -0.97 -2.06
C LEU A 112 -8.35 -0.18 -3.38
N LEU A 113 -8.06 -0.84 -4.51
CA LEU A 113 -8.11 -0.20 -5.84
C LEU A 113 -9.52 0.28 -6.18
N ARG A 114 -10.55 -0.51 -5.82
CA ARG A 114 -11.94 -0.05 -5.94
C ARG A 114 -12.24 1.14 -5.02
N ALA A 115 -11.73 1.14 -3.80
CA ALA A 115 -11.98 2.22 -2.83
C ALA A 115 -11.41 3.58 -3.24
N ILE A 116 -10.40 3.60 -4.12
CA ILE A 116 -9.81 4.84 -4.66
C ILE A 116 -10.31 5.18 -6.07
N ASP A 117 -11.36 4.50 -6.55
CA ASP A 117 -11.88 4.63 -7.92
C ASP A 117 -10.79 4.50 -8.99
N PHE A 118 -9.86 3.56 -8.81
CA PHE A 118 -8.64 3.43 -9.63
C PHE A 118 -8.95 3.37 -11.13
N ASP A 119 -9.96 2.60 -11.53
CA ASP A 119 -10.34 2.45 -12.94
C ASP A 119 -10.92 3.73 -13.54
N ASP A 120 -11.56 4.59 -12.72
CA ASP A 120 -12.19 5.80 -13.21
C ASP A 120 -11.16 6.85 -13.65
N TYR A 121 -9.96 6.85 -13.07
CA TYR A 121 -8.83 7.63 -13.56
C TYR A 121 -8.53 7.29 -15.04
N PHE A 122 -8.47 6.00 -15.36
CA PHE A 122 -8.14 5.53 -16.70
C PHE A 122 -9.35 5.59 -17.66
N LYS A 123 -10.59 5.55 -17.19
CA LYS A 123 -11.78 5.73 -18.05
C LYS A 123 -11.91 7.14 -18.61
N ARG A 124 -11.41 8.16 -17.89
CA ARG A 124 -11.45 9.56 -18.33
C ARG A 124 -10.65 9.82 -19.61
N THR A 125 -9.80 8.88 -20.05
CA THR A 125 -8.95 9.05 -21.24
C THR A 125 -9.60 8.64 -22.56
N GLN A 126 -10.76 7.97 -22.54
CA GLN A 126 -11.58 7.56 -23.69
C GLN A 126 -10.87 6.82 -24.86
N ASP A 127 -9.66 6.29 -24.68
CA ASP A 127 -8.91 5.52 -25.69
C ASP A 127 -8.60 4.08 -25.25
N SER A 128 -8.22 3.23 -26.21
CA SER A 128 -7.77 1.85 -25.95
C SER A 128 -6.47 1.78 -25.17
N GLU A 129 -5.65 2.84 -25.21
CA GLU A 129 -4.39 2.93 -24.49
C GLU A 129 -4.60 3.05 -22.97
N GLY A 130 -5.55 3.88 -22.51
CA GLY A 130 -5.84 4.01 -21.08
C GLY A 130 -6.31 2.71 -20.40
N ARG A 131 -7.03 1.84 -21.13
CA ARG A 131 -7.42 0.51 -20.61
C ARG A 131 -6.23 -0.42 -20.43
N ASN A 132 -5.25 -0.37 -21.34
CA ASN A 132 -4.03 -1.16 -21.21
C ASN A 132 -3.17 -0.65 -20.05
N ASP A 133 -3.04 0.67 -19.87
CA ASP A 133 -2.30 1.26 -18.77
C ASP A 133 -2.90 0.91 -17.40
N ALA A 134 -4.24 0.88 -17.29
CA ALA A 134 -4.94 0.49 -16.07
C ALA A 134 -4.63 -0.96 -15.68
N GLN A 135 -4.72 -1.86 -16.67
CA GLN A 135 -4.45 -3.28 -16.46
C GLN A 135 -2.99 -3.50 -16.10
N PHE A 136 -2.07 -2.86 -16.83
CA PHE A 136 -0.64 -2.92 -16.57
C PHE A 136 -0.29 -2.45 -15.15
N ALA A 137 -0.75 -1.25 -14.77
CA ALA A 137 -0.52 -0.69 -13.43
C ALA A 137 -1.08 -1.60 -12.32
N ARG A 138 -2.26 -2.17 -12.53
CA ARG A 138 -2.89 -3.13 -11.61
C ARG A 138 -2.06 -4.40 -11.46
N ASP A 139 -1.53 -4.93 -12.56
CA ASP A 139 -0.74 -6.16 -12.54
C ASP A 139 0.63 -5.95 -11.88
N VAL A 140 1.27 -4.80 -12.10
CA VAL A 140 2.49 -4.41 -11.39
C VAL A 140 2.24 -4.33 -9.88
N LEU A 141 1.16 -3.67 -9.43
CA LEU A 141 0.80 -3.60 -8.01
C LEU A 141 0.51 -4.99 -7.43
N LYS A 142 -0.20 -5.85 -8.16
CA LYS A 142 -0.51 -7.23 -7.75
C LYS A 142 0.75 -8.03 -7.54
N ILE A 143 1.64 -8.07 -8.52
CA ILE A 143 2.88 -8.86 -8.41
C ILE A 143 3.74 -8.33 -7.26
N SER A 144 3.91 -7.02 -7.20
CA SER A 144 4.77 -6.37 -6.22
C SER A 144 4.28 -6.59 -4.78
N PHE A 145 2.98 -6.49 -4.52
CA PHE A 145 2.45 -6.59 -3.15
C PHE A 145 2.01 -7.99 -2.74
N SER A 146 1.78 -8.91 -3.70
CA SER A 146 1.46 -10.30 -3.36
C SER A 146 2.63 -11.04 -2.74
N SER A 147 3.86 -10.67 -3.10
CA SER A 147 5.10 -11.35 -2.68
C SER A 147 5.95 -10.55 -1.71
N ALA A 148 5.70 -9.24 -1.57
CA ALA A 148 6.49 -8.40 -0.70
C ALA A 148 6.22 -8.68 0.78
N ASP A 149 7.28 -8.69 1.57
CA ASP A 149 7.22 -8.72 3.03
C ASP A 149 6.84 -7.34 3.59
N VAL A 150 5.59 -6.96 3.35
CA VAL A 150 4.98 -5.71 3.81
C VAL A 150 3.63 -5.99 4.45
N SER A 151 3.26 -5.22 5.47
CA SER A 151 1.97 -5.37 6.13
C SER A 151 0.81 -4.84 5.28
N PHE A 152 -0.39 -5.37 5.49
CA PHE A 152 -1.62 -4.87 4.86
C PHE A 152 -1.82 -3.37 5.07
N ARG A 153 -1.43 -2.84 6.25
CA ARG A 153 -1.48 -1.41 6.53
C ARG A 153 -0.56 -0.60 5.62
N ARG A 154 0.68 -1.06 5.38
CA ARG A 154 1.61 -0.41 4.46
C ARG A 154 1.09 -0.44 3.03
N ILE A 155 0.52 -1.56 2.59
CA ILE A 155 -0.14 -1.67 1.27
C ILE A 155 -1.30 -0.69 1.16
N ALA A 156 -2.19 -0.63 2.15
CA ALA A 156 -3.32 0.30 2.16
C ALA A 156 -2.87 1.76 2.07
N GLN A 157 -1.88 2.15 2.88
CA GLN A 157 -1.31 3.50 2.83
C GLN A 157 -0.69 3.82 1.46
N ALA A 158 -0.01 2.85 0.83
CA ALA A 158 0.52 3.02 -0.51
C ALA A 158 -0.60 3.24 -1.54
N VAL A 159 -1.65 2.42 -1.53
CA VAL A 159 -2.78 2.53 -2.47
C VAL A 159 -3.56 3.83 -2.24
N TYR A 160 -3.84 4.23 -0.99
CA TYR A 160 -4.48 5.52 -0.74
C TYR A 160 -3.63 6.70 -1.22
N ARG A 161 -2.31 6.62 -1.05
CA ARG A 161 -1.39 7.61 -1.61
C ARG A 161 -1.46 7.61 -3.14
N LEU A 162 -1.54 6.45 -3.79
CA LEU A 162 -1.76 6.37 -5.22
C LEU A 162 -3.06 7.08 -5.63
N GLY A 163 -4.15 6.85 -4.91
CA GLY A 163 -5.43 7.53 -5.14
C GLY A 163 -5.29 9.07 -5.09
N LEU A 164 -4.58 9.60 -4.08
CA LEU A 164 -4.30 11.05 -3.98
C LEU A 164 -3.45 11.55 -5.15
N VAL A 165 -2.42 10.78 -5.53
CA VAL A 165 -1.55 11.11 -6.66
C VAL A 165 -2.37 11.14 -7.95
N LEU A 166 -3.13 10.09 -8.25
CA LEU A 166 -3.98 9.99 -9.45
C LEU A 166 -5.05 11.09 -9.47
N GLY A 167 -5.67 11.37 -8.33
CA GLY A 167 -6.66 12.45 -8.19
C GLY A 167 -6.09 13.85 -8.41
N SER A 168 -4.77 14.03 -8.22
CA SER A 168 -4.08 15.30 -8.47
C SER A 168 -3.68 15.51 -9.94
N LEU A 169 -3.82 14.50 -10.80
CA LEU A 169 -3.37 14.55 -12.19
C LEU A 169 -4.44 15.16 -13.09
N ARG A 170 -3.98 15.97 -14.05
CA ARG A 170 -4.82 16.51 -15.12
C ARG A 170 -4.97 15.49 -16.25
N ALA A 171 -6.03 15.61 -17.05
CA ALA A 171 -6.34 14.66 -18.13
C ALA A 171 -5.26 14.56 -19.25
N ASP A 172 -4.40 15.58 -19.36
CA ASP A 172 -3.27 15.66 -20.27
C ASP A 172 -1.97 15.00 -19.73
N GLN A 173 -1.95 14.54 -18.47
CA GLN A 173 -0.74 13.99 -17.80
C GLN A 173 -0.61 12.45 -17.87
N ARG A 174 -1.05 11.83 -18.98
CA ARG A 174 -1.32 10.39 -19.12
C ARG A 174 -0.19 9.43 -18.69
N SER A 175 1.07 9.71 -19.02
CA SER A 175 2.22 8.79 -18.75
C SER A 175 2.78 8.83 -17.33
N PHE A 176 2.12 9.57 -16.45
CA PHE A 176 2.53 9.70 -15.06
C PHE A 176 2.06 8.56 -14.15
N ALA A 177 0.92 7.94 -14.46
CA ALA A 177 0.31 6.97 -13.55
C ALA A 177 1.19 5.71 -13.37
N VAL A 178 1.76 5.22 -14.47
CA VAL A 178 2.61 4.04 -14.48
C VAL A 178 3.94 4.29 -13.77
N THR A 179 4.58 5.44 -14.01
CA THR A 179 5.80 5.85 -13.32
C THR A 179 5.56 6.10 -11.82
N ALA A 180 4.39 6.62 -11.45
CA ALA A 180 3.96 6.71 -10.06
C ALA A 180 3.77 5.35 -9.40
N VAL A 181 3.23 4.35 -10.11
CA VAL A 181 3.13 2.97 -9.59
C VAL A 181 4.52 2.39 -9.33
N VAL A 182 5.47 2.52 -10.27
CA VAL A 182 6.85 2.05 -10.07
C VAL A 182 7.50 2.71 -8.85
N ALA A 183 7.45 4.04 -8.77
CA ALA A 183 8.02 4.79 -7.65
C ALA A 183 7.39 4.39 -6.31
N LEU A 184 6.06 4.24 -6.29
CA LEU A 184 5.30 3.86 -5.10
C LEU A 184 5.62 2.43 -4.64
N VAL A 185 5.71 1.49 -5.58
CA VAL A 185 6.09 0.10 -5.30
C VAL A 185 7.46 0.08 -4.64
N LEU A 186 8.47 0.68 -5.29
CA LEU A 186 9.83 0.75 -4.75
C LEU A 186 9.84 1.36 -3.35
N ARG A 187 9.21 2.53 -3.18
CA ARG A 187 9.12 3.19 -1.87
C ARG A 187 8.52 2.31 -0.78
N THR A 188 7.54 1.48 -1.15
CA THR A 188 6.79 0.67 -0.17
C THR A 188 7.53 -0.61 0.19
N THR A 189 8.15 -1.27 -0.79
CA THR A 189 8.78 -2.59 -0.66
C THR A 189 10.28 -2.55 -0.37
N ASP A 190 10.96 -1.47 -0.75
CA ASP A 190 12.39 -1.28 -0.55
C ASP A 190 12.77 0.22 -0.55
N GLU A 191 12.67 0.83 0.62
CA GLU A 191 12.90 2.27 0.76
C GLU A 191 14.34 2.66 0.43
N GLU A 192 15.32 1.77 0.67
CA GLU A 192 16.72 2.05 0.37
C GLU A 192 16.99 2.01 -1.13
N LEU A 193 16.50 0.98 -1.83
CA LEU A 193 16.59 0.93 -3.28
C LEU A 193 15.85 2.11 -3.92
N TYR A 194 14.68 2.50 -3.39
CA TYR A 194 13.97 3.70 -3.84
C TYR A 194 14.83 4.97 -3.72
N ARG A 195 15.48 5.20 -2.57
CA ARG A 195 16.32 6.38 -2.36
C ARG A 195 17.54 6.39 -3.28
N ARG A 196 18.25 5.27 -3.37
CA ARG A 196 19.41 5.11 -4.28
C ARG A 196 19.00 5.32 -5.74
N PHE A 197 17.88 4.72 -6.17
CA PHE A 197 17.36 4.86 -7.52
C PHE A 197 16.99 6.32 -7.82
N CYS A 198 16.34 7.04 -6.90
CA CYS A 198 16.02 8.47 -7.07
C CYS A 198 17.26 9.37 -7.15
N ARG A 199 18.42 8.93 -6.64
CA ARG A 199 19.71 9.64 -6.72
C ARG A 199 20.56 9.22 -7.93
N GLY A 200 20.14 8.18 -8.67
CA GLY A 200 20.92 7.62 -9.78
C GLY A 200 22.06 6.71 -9.32
N GLU A 201 22.01 6.23 -8.08
CA GLU A 201 23.02 5.36 -7.44
C GLU A 201 22.66 3.86 -7.51
N ALA A 202 21.53 3.53 -8.14
CA ALA A 202 21.08 2.16 -8.37
C ALA A 202 20.83 1.92 -9.86
N SER A 203 21.13 0.72 -10.31
CA SER A 203 20.84 0.29 -11.68
C SER A 203 19.36 0.00 -11.88
N ASP A 204 18.92 0.14 -13.13
CA ASP A 204 17.58 -0.26 -13.56
C ASP A 204 17.33 -1.77 -13.42
N MET A 205 18.37 -2.60 -13.59
CA MET A 205 18.33 -4.04 -13.33
C MET A 205 18.06 -4.38 -11.86
N GLU A 206 18.67 -3.66 -10.91
CA GLU A 206 18.36 -3.86 -9.48
C GLU A 206 16.86 -3.66 -9.18
N VAL A 207 16.22 -2.70 -9.84
CA VAL A 207 14.77 -2.45 -9.71
C VAL A 207 13.94 -3.60 -10.29
N VAL A 208 14.29 -4.05 -11.49
CA VAL A 208 13.62 -5.18 -12.16
C VAL A 208 13.78 -6.47 -11.34
N ASP A 209 14.97 -6.75 -10.85
CA ASP A 209 15.26 -7.92 -10.01
C ASP A 209 14.56 -7.83 -8.66
N LYS A 210 14.40 -6.64 -8.08
CA LYS A 210 13.62 -6.49 -6.85
C LYS A 210 12.14 -6.85 -7.06
N VAL A 211 11.56 -6.42 -8.17
CA VAL A 211 10.13 -6.65 -8.46
C VAL A 211 9.87 -8.06 -8.98
N PHE A 212 10.79 -8.64 -9.76
CA PHE A 212 10.58 -9.92 -10.45
C PHE A 212 11.53 -11.06 -10.07
N GLY A 213 12.67 -10.79 -9.44
CA GLY A 213 13.78 -11.74 -9.25
C GLY A 213 13.53 -12.87 -8.26
N HIS A 214 12.53 -12.75 -7.39
CA HIS A 214 12.23 -13.75 -6.35
C HIS A 214 10.78 -14.25 -6.32
N THR A 215 10.01 -13.94 -7.36
CA THR A 215 8.58 -14.24 -7.41
C THR A 215 8.24 -15.36 -8.36
N ALA A 216 7.62 -16.44 -7.86
CA ALA A 216 6.81 -17.34 -8.69
C ALA A 216 5.71 -16.56 -9.47
N ALA A 217 5.30 -15.39 -8.96
CA ALA A 217 4.40 -14.46 -9.63
C ALA A 217 4.98 -13.80 -10.90
N ALA A 218 6.32 -13.73 -11.08
CA ALA A 218 6.93 -13.23 -12.31
C ALA A 218 6.63 -14.12 -13.52
N ALA A 219 6.31 -15.41 -13.29
CA ALA A 219 5.85 -16.32 -14.33
C ALA A 219 4.37 -16.10 -14.71
N THR A 220 3.63 -15.30 -13.94
CA THR A 220 2.20 -15.01 -14.16
C THR A 220 1.98 -13.73 -14.97
N LEU A 221 2.98 -12.84 -15.03
CA LEU A 221 2.89 -11.63 -15.85
C LEU A 221 3.05 -11.98 -17.33
N GLY A 222 2.24 -11.38 -18.21
CA GLY A 222 2.44 -11.52 -19.65
C GLY A 222 3.83 -11.02 -20.05
N ASN A 223 4.44 -11.65 -21.07
CA ASN A 223 5.77 -11.23 -21.54
C ASN A 223 5.78 -9.75 -21.97
N ARG A 224 4.64 -9.25 -22.48
CA ARG A 224 4.41 -7.85 -22.82
C ARG A 224 4.55 -6.92 -21.62
N ASP A 225 3.79 -7.15 -20.56
CA ASP A 225 3.79 -6.29 -19.37
C ASP A 225 5.18 -6.26 -18.72
N ARG A 226 5.91 -7.37 -18.74
CA ARG A 226 7.29 -7.40 -18.25
C ARG A 226 8.18 -6.46 -19.06
N CYS A 227 8.10 -6.52 -20.40
CA CYS A 227 8.86 -5.64 -21.27
C CYS A 227 8.47 -4.16 -21.05
N ASP A 228 7.18 -3.88 -20.88
CA ASP A 228 6.67 -2.53 -20.64
C ASP A 228 7.13 -1.97 -19.27
N PHE A 229 7.23 -2.83 -18.25
CA PHE A 229 7.83 -2.47 -16.96
C PHE A 229 9.33 -2.16 -17.10
N GLU A 230 10.09 -3.05 -17.75
CA GLU A 230 11.52 -2.86 -17.98
C GLU A 230 11.78 -1.55 -18.74
N ALA A 231 10.99 -1.25 -19.77
CA ALA A 231 11.06 0.03 -20.50
C ALA A 231 10.73 1.24 -19.61
N THR A 232 9.68 1.15 -18.78
CA THR A 232 9.32 2.22 -17.85
C THR A 232 10.45 2.51 -16.86
N VAL A 233 11.07 1.46 -16.31
CA VAL A 233 12.20 1.61 -15.38
C VAL A 233 13.42 2.20 -16.08
N ALA A 234 13.71 1.78 -17.32
CA ALA A 234 14.80 2.36 -18.11
C ALA A 234 14.60 3.86 -18.33
N VAL A 235 13.39 4.28 -18.72
CA VAL A 235 13.04 5.71 -18.88
C VAL A 235 13.19 6.46 -17.55
N ALA A 236 12.71 5.88 -16.44
CA ALA A 236 12.84 6.48 -15.12
C ALA A 236 14.32 6.67 -14.72
N ALA A 237 15.18 5.68 -14.99
CA ALA A 237 16.62 5.76 -14.71
C ALA A 237 17.27 6.89 -15.51
N MET A 238 16.94 7.02 -16.80
CA MET A 238 17.42 8.12 -17.64
C MET A 238 16.99 9.50 -17.12
N GLU A 239 15.73 9.64 -16.72
CA GLU A 239 15.23 10.89 -16.14
C GLU A 239 16.02 11.28 -14.89
N VAL A 240 16.32 10.31 -14.02
CA VAL A 240 17.10 10.53 -12.80
C VAL A 240 18.51 11.02 -13.12
N SER A 241 19.24 10.32 -14.00
CA SER A 241 20.62 10.61 -14.37
C SER A 241 20.83 11.96 -15.07
N GLY A 242 19.75 12.64 -15.49
CA GLY A 242 19.81 13.99 -16.07
C GLY A 242 20.12 14.03 -17.57
N ASP A 243 20.09 12.89 -18.25
CA ASP A 243 20.57 12.70 -19.62
C ASP A 243 19.54 13.07 -20.71
N PHE A 244 18.87 14.23 -20.59
CA PHE A 244 17.76 14.61 -21.49
C PHE A 244 17.84 16.05 -22.05
N PRO A 245 17.50 16.28 -23.35
CA PRO A 245 17.09 15.29 -24.35
C PRO A 245 18.25 14.36 -24.72
N LEU A 246 17.96 13.14 -25.16
CA LEU A 246 18.95 12.14 -25.56
C LEU A 246 19.97 12.72 -26.54
N GLN A 247 21.06 13.22 -26.00
CA GLN A 247 22.34 12.88 -26.56
C GLN A 247 22.62 11.52 -25.93
N LEU A 248 22.44 10.44 -26.72
CA LEU A 248 22.88 9.10 -26.35
C LEU A 248 24.24 9.22 -25.66
N LYS A 249 24.27 9.02 -24.34
CA LYS A 249 25.54 8.92 -23.63
C LYS A 249 26.36 7.83 -24.31
N GLN A 250 27.67 7.97 -24.25
CA GLN A 250 28.57 6.88 -24.63
C GLN A 250 28.35 5.61 -23.78
N ASP A 251 27.67 5.72 -22.62
CA ASP A 251 27.39 4.63 -21.70
C ASP A 251 25.91 4.60 -21.22
N PRO A 252 24.99 3.95 -21.97
CA PRO A 252 23.59 3.78 -21.58
C PRO A 252 23.42 2.76 -20.44
N THR A 253 22.34 2.89 -19.65
CA THR A 253 22.01 1.90 -18.60
C THR A 253 21.80 0.50 -19.21
N PRO A 254 21.99 -0.58 -18.44
CA PRO A 254 21.89 -1.95 -18.96
C PRO A 254 20.56 -2.25 -19.68
N LEU A 255 19.40 -1.84 -19.15
CA LEU A 255 18.13 -2.05 -19.84
C LEU A 255 18.01 -1.17 -21.07
N LEU A 256 18.40 0.11 -20.98
CA LEU A 256 18.33 1.02 -22.12
C LEU A 256 19.17 0.50 -23.30
N LYS A 257 20.40 0.04 -23.03
CA LYS A 257 21.26 -0.58 -24.03
C LYS A 257 20.57 -1.76 -24.70
N ARG A 258 19.94 -2.63 -23.92
CA ARG A 258 19.20 -3.80 -24.42
C ARG A 258 18.10 -3.41 -25.40
N TYR A 259 17.32 -2.35 -25.11
CA TYR A 259 16.25 -1.90 -26.01
C TYR A 259 16.77 -1.10 -27.22
N LEU A 260 17.85 -0.33 -27.07
CA LEU A 260 18.51 0.37 -28.18
C LEU A 260 19.08 -0.62 -29.20
N ASP A 261 19.76 -1.68 -28.74
CA ASP A 261 20.30 -2.74 -29.60
C ASP A 261 19.20 -3.44 -30.42
N VAL A 262 17.98 -3.56 -29.86
CA VAL A 262 16.80 -4.10 -30.55
C VAL A 262 16.30 -3.13 -31.62
N MET A 263 16.21 -1.84 -31.32
CA MET A 263 15.77 -0.82 -32.28
C MET A 263 16.75 -0.66 -33.46
N GLU A 264 18.06 -0.74 -33.20
CA GLU A 264 19.09 -0.65 -34.23
C GLU A 264 19.31 -1.95 -35.02
N GLY A 265 18.56 -3.01 -34.71
CA GLY A 265 18.67 -4.31 -35.40
C GLY A 265 20.00 -5.04 -35.16
N LYS A 266 20.79 -4.63 -34.15
CA LYS A 266 22.13 -5.16 -33.86
C LYS A 266 22.10 -6.48 -33.07
N SER A 267 20.94 -6.93 -32.60
CA SER A 267 20.81 -8.15 -31.79
C SER A 267 20.62 -9.42 -32.63
N GLY A 268 21.67 -10.23 -32.76
CA GLY A 268 21.67 -11.52 -33.47
C GLY A 268 20.98 -12.70 -32.75
N ARG A 269 20.10 -12.48 -31.76
CA ARG A 269 19.43 -13.56 -31.00
C ARG A 269 17.94 -13.66 -31.33
N ARG A 270 17.45 -14.89 -31.58
CA ARG A 270 16.03 -15.26 -31.85
C ARG A 270 15.01 -14.77 -30.80
N HIS A 271 15.44 -14.26 -29.64
CA HIS A 271 14.57 -13.76 -28.57
C HIS A 271 13.88 -12.42 -28.86
N TYR A 272 14.32 -11.66 -29.87
CA TYR A 272 13.90 -10.27 -30.10
C TYR A 272 12.91 -10.07 -31.26
N SER A 273 12.36 -11.15 -31.82
CA SER A 273 11.22 -11.09 -32.74
C SER A 273 9.86 -11.00 -32.03
N ASP A 274 9.85 -10.99 -30.70
CA ASP A 274 8.62 -10.92 -29.89
C ASP A 274 7.94 -9.55 -30.04
N PRO A 275 6.64 -9.50 -30.43
CA PRO A 275 5.86 -8.26 -30.46
C PRO A 275 5.91 -7.44 -29.16
N SER A 276 6.13 -8.09 -28.02
CA SER A 276 6.29 -7.49 -26.68
C SER A 276 7.46 -6.51 -26.62
N HIS A 277 8.60 -6.86 -27.24
CA HIS A 277 9.78 -5.99 -27.29
C HIS A 277 9.57 -4.78 -28.19
N LYS A 278 8.77 -4.90 -29.26
CA LYS A 278 8.46 -3.77 -30.15
C LYS A 278 7.63 -2.70 -29.45
N HIS A 279 6.66 -3.09 -28.64
CA HIS A 279 5.84 -2.14 -27.87
C HIS A 279 6.68 -1.41 -26.82
N ALA A 280 7.49 -2.14 -26.05
CA ALA A 280 8.41 -1.58 -25.07
C ALA A 280 9.45 -0.62 -25.70
N SER A 281 9.98 -0.97 -26.89
CA SER A 281 10.82 -0.06 -27.67
C SER A 281 10.05 1.19 -28.11
N GLY A 282 8.77 1.07 -28.46
CA GLY A 282 7.88 2.20 -28.73
C GLY A 282 7.66 3.11 -27.52
N VAL A 283 7.53 2.54 -26.31
CA VAL A 283 7.45 3.31 -25.05
C VAL A 283 8.71 4.15 -24.87
N ILE A 284 9.89 3.56 -25.11
CA ILE A 284 11.16 4.29 -25.09
C ILE A 284 11.14 5.37 -26.19
N GLU A 285 10.87 5.03 -27.45
CA GLU A 285 10.87 5.97 -28.57
C GLU A 285 9.91 7.17 -28.37
N MET A 286 8.72 6.94 -27.81
CA MET A 286 7.75 8.00 -27.50
C MET A 286 8.25 8.96 -26.42
N THR A 287 9.07 8.47 -25.48
CA THR A 287 9.67 9.30 -24.42
C THR A 287 10.92 10.04 -24.89
N THR A 288 11.51 9.65 -26.01
CA THR A 288 12.79 10.17 -26.51
C THR A 288 12.64 11.17 -27.66
N ASN A 289 11.51 11.15 -28.37
CA ASN A 289 11.17 12.08 -29.44
C ASN A 289 10.67 13.46 -28.91
N HIS A 290 10.43 14.43 -29.80
CA HIS A 290 10.01 15.82 -29.46
C HIS A 290 8.79 15.90 -28.51
N TRP A 291 7.94 14.87 -28.49
CA TRP A 291 6.83 14.72 -27.53
C TRP A 291 7.29 14.51 -26.08
N GLY A 292 8.44 13.88 -25.84
CA GLY A 292 9.08 13.79 -24.54
C GLY A 292 9.57 15.13 -24.00
N ILE A 293 9.92 16.07 -24.89
CA ILE A 293 10.30 17.45 -24.53
C ILE A 293 9.07 18.26 -24.09
N ALA A 294 7.95 18.16 -24.82
CA ALA A 294 6.68 18.81 -24.46
C ALA A 294 6.07 18.27 -23.15
N ARG A 295 6.25 16.97 -22.85
CA ARG A 295 5.85 16.36 -21.57
C ARG A 295 6.54 16.99 -20.35
N ARG A 296 7.76 17.53 -20.52
CA ARG A 296 8.50 18.18 -19.43
C ARG A 296 7.95 19.57 -19.10
N GLU A 297 7.53 20.34 -20.10
CA GLU A 297 6.84 21.63 -19.88
C GLU A 297 5.48 21.45 -19.17
N LEU A 298 4.91 20.24 -19.27
CA LEU A 298 3.66 19.84 -18.61
C LEU A 298 3.86 19.12 -17.26
N GLY A 299 5.12 18.92 -16.81
CA GLY A 299 5.44 18.24 -15.56
C GLY A 299 5.05 16.75 -15.55
N ILE A 300 5.43 16.00 -16.60
CA ILE A 300 5.09 14.58 -16.75
C ILE A 300 6.40 13.77 -16.74
N GLY A 301 6.54 12.80 -15.81
CA GLY A 301 7.72 11.93 -15.70
C GLY A 301 7.91 11.35 -14.29
N PHE A 302 8.83 10.39 -14.17
CA PHE A 302 9.20 9.74 -12.91
C PHE A 302 9.64 10.73 -11.82
N LYS A 303 10.42 11.77 -12.17
CA LYS A 303 10.83 12.80 -11.19
C LYS A 303 9.65 13.53 -10.55
N GLU A 304 8.64 13.87 -11.34
CA GLU A 304 7.42 14.49 -10.81
C GLU A 304 6.59 13.44 -10.03
N SER A 305 6.61 12.16 -10.43
CA SER A 305 5.97 11.07 -9.67
C SER A 305 6.53 10.95 -8.27
N VAL A 306 7.86 10.94 -8.16
CA VAL A 306 8.57 11.00 -6.89
C VAL A 306 8.14 12.25 -6.12
N ARG A 307 8.15 13.43 -6.74
CA ARG A 307 7.76 14.68 -6.07
C ARG A 307 6.35 14.63 -5.48
N ARG A 308 5.36 14.13 -6.22
CA ARG A 308 3.96 14.03 -5.75
C ARG A 308 3.79 12.96 -4.69
N ILE A 309 4.47 11.82 -4.83
CA ILE A 309 4.51 10.81 -3.78
C ILE A 309 5.07 11.43 -2.50
N GLU A 310 6.18 12.16 -2.58
CA GLU A 310 6.79 12.80 -1.42
C GLU A 310 5.93 13.94 -0.82
N LEU A 311 5.16 14.67 -1.64
CA LEU A 311 4.20 15.67 -1.16
C LEU A 311 3.19 15.06 -0.18
N PHE A 312 2.68 13.88 -0.50
CA PHE A 312 1.77 13.11 0.37
C PHE A 312 2.51 12.15 1.32
N SER A 313 3.80 12.39 1.56
CA SER A 313 4.65 11.59 2.45
C SER A 313 5.34 12.41 3.54
N SER A 314 5.07 13.71 3.63
CA SER A 314 5.76 14.73 4.45
C SER A 314 6.60 14.19 5.61
N GLY A 315 7.92 14.22 5.44
CA GLY A 315 8.91 13.99 6.50
C GLY A 315 10.40 13.94 6.11
N LEU A 316 10.77 13.60 4.86
CA LEU A 316 12.19 13.25 4.56
C LEU A 316 12.96 14.14 3.58
N MET A 317 12.33 15.06 2.85
CA MET A 317 13.04 15.94 1.88
C MET A 317 12.91 17.44 2.17
N ALA A 318 12.39 17.83 3.34
CA ALA A 318 12.51 19.20 3.84
C ALA A 318 13.83 19.34 4.63
N GLY A 319 14.97 19.18 3.96
CA GLY A 319 16.25 19.14 4.65
C GLY A 319 17.48 18.91 3.77
N SER A 320 17.60 19.64 2.66
CA SER A 320 18.92 19.98 2.10
C SER A 320 18.80 21.28 1.32
N LYS A 321 19.04 22.39 2.01
CA LYS A 321 19.61 23.58 1.36
C LYS A 321 21.10 23.37 1.22
#